data_AF-L9LC89-F1
#
_entry.id   AF-L9LC89-F1
#
_cell.length_a   1.000
_cell.length_b   1.000
_cell.length_c   1.000
_cell.angle_alpha   90.00
_cell.angle_beta   90.00
_cell.angle_gamma   90.00
#
_symmetry.space_group_name_H-M   'P 1'
#
loop_
_entity.id
_entity.type
_entity.pdbx_description
1 polymer ?
#
loop_
_entity_poly.entity_id
_entity_poly.type
_entity_poly.pdbx_seq_one_letter_code
_entity_poly.pdbx_strand_id
1 'polypeptide(L)'
;MASSNLEQLCSHVNEKISNIKKTLSLRNCGQEPTLKSMLHKMGDEIIVVNELLNKLELEIHYQEQTNNSLKELCESLEEDYKDVEHLKENIPLHLPQVTVTQSTAKESDVDPEEPVKVEPAPTKKLPKEQRSIKEMPFITCDEFDSVPAYMKSRLTYSQINDVIKEINKAVISKYKILHQPKKSMNSVARNLYHRFIDEETKDTKGICLLFDNGLLEQEKHLDWFPRMRAMSLVCNEGDSEQNEIRNLQEKLESTMSLVKQLSGQLAELKEQGNFLIYNMKHNGFTALGTQCSGAYAPHADNITGM
;
A
#
# COMPACT_ATOMS: atom_id res chain seq x y z
N MET A 1 9.40 -54.87 23.59
CA MET A 1 10.76 -55.23 24.04
C MET A 1 11.06 -54.38 25.26
N ALA A 2 11.24 -55.00 26.43
CA ALA A 2 11.55 -54.27 27.66
C ALA A 2 12.97 -53.68 27.52
N SER A 3 13.12 -52.36 27.66
CA SER A 3 14.44 -51.74 27.79
C SER A 3 15.19 -52.47 28.89
N SER A 4 16.47 -52.78 28.68
CA SER A 4 17.24 -53.53 29.69
C SER A 4 17.20 -52.80 31.04
N ASN A 5 17.22 -53.51 32.17
CA ASN A 5 17.17 -52.88 33.51
C ASN A 5 18.23 -51.77 33.69
N LEU A 6 19.37 -51.90 33.00
CA LEU A 6 20.43 -50.90 32.96
C LEU A 6 19.98 -49.61 32.25
N GLU A 7 19.25 -49.74 31.15
CA GLU A 7 18.76 -48.63 30.34
C GLU A 7 17.66 -47.84 31.05
N GLN A 8 16.80 -48.54 31.81
CA GLN A 8 15.82 -47.93 32.69
C GLN A 8 16.49 -47.17 33.85
N LEU A 9 17.55 -47.74 34.44
CA LEU A 9 18.36 -47.07 35.46
C LEU A 9 19.09 -45.84 34.91
N CYS A 10 19.71 -45.95 33.73
CA CYS A 10 20.36 -44.84 33.04
C CYS A 10 19.37 -43.70 32.76
N SER A 11 18.17 -44.03 32.31
CA SER A 11 17.10 -43.04 32.06
C SER A 11 16.72 -42.32 33.36
N HIS A 12 16.53 -43.06 34.45
CA HIS A 12 16.21 -42.49 35.75
C HIS A 12 17.31 -41.56 36.30
N VAL A 13 18.57 -41.98 36.17
CA VAL A 13 19.73 -41.19 36.59
C VAL A 13 19.84 -39.92 35.72
N ASN A 14 19.68 -40.03 34.42
CA ASN A 14 19.71 -38.89 33.51
C ASN A 14 18.57 -37.90 33.79
N GLU A 15 17.39 -38.39 34.14
CA GLU A 15 16.26 -37.56 34.55
C GLU A 15 16.58 -36.80 35.83
N LYS A 16 17.17 -37.46 36.84
CA LYS A 16 17.62 -36.79 38.08
C LYS A 16 18.69 -35.74 37.81
N ILE A 17 19.67 -36.06 36.96
CA ILE A 17 20.71 -35.11 36.54
C ILE A 17 20.09 -33.92 35.81
N SER A 18 19.13 -34.16 34.91
CA SER A 18 18.40 -33.11 34.19
C SER A 18 17.62 -32.20 35.14
N ASN A 19 16.93 -32.78 36.12
CA ASN A 19 16.20 -32.04 37.13
C ASN A 19 17.12 -31.17 37.99
N ILE A 20 18.28 -31.68 38.39
CA ILE A 20 19.30 -30.89 39.12
C ILE A 20 19.81 -29.74 38.25
N LYS A 21 20.08 -29.98 36.95
CA LYS A 21 20.49 -28.92 36.03
C LYS A 21 19.44 -27.83 35.89
N LYS A 22 18.16 -28.20 35.78
CA LYS A 22 17.03 -27.25 35.70
C LYS A 22 16.90 -26.41 36.97
N THR A 23 16.92 -27.04 38.15
CA THR A 23 16.80 -26.32 39.42
C THR A 23 18.00 -25.40 39.67
N LEU A 24 19.22 -25.83 39.29
CA LEU A 24 20.40 -24.99 39.36
C LEU A 24 20.29 -23.78 38.43
N SER A 25 19.82 -23.98 37.18
CA SER A 25 19.61 -22.90 36.22
C SER A 25 18.55 -21.91 36.72
N LEU A 26 17.44 -22.42 37.27
CA LEU A 26 16.37 -21.59 37.86
C LEU A 26 16.89 -20.74 39.02
N ARG A 27 17.68 -21.34 39.91
CA ARG A 27 18.34 -20.63 41.00
C ARG A 27 19.28 -19.55 40.47
N ASN A 28 20.09 -19.85 39.45
CA ASN A 28 21.02 -18.89 38.86
C ASN A 28 20.29 -17.68 38.30
N CYS A 29 19.19 -17.86 37.56
CA CYS A 29 18.38 -16.75 37.05
C CYS A 29 17.81 -15.84 38.15
N GLY A 30 17.56 -16.37 39.35
CA GLY A 30 17.02 -15.60 40.48
C GLY A 30 18.07 -14.96 41.39
N GLN A 31 19.29 -15.51 41.48
CA GLN A 31 20.35 -15.06 42.37
C GLN A 31 21.44 -14.26 41.66
N GLU A 32 21.76 -14.60 40.42
CA GLU A 32 22.82 -13.95 39.67
C GLU A 32 22.29 -12.60 39.13
N PRO A 33 22.92 -11.48 39.50
CA PRO A 33 22.36 -10.15 39.28
C PRO A 33 22.27 -9.76 37.80
N THR A 34 23.18 -10.24 36.93
CA THR A 34 23.16 -9.88 35.50
C THR A 34 22.02 -10.57 34.76
N LEU A 35 21.81 -11.88 34.96
CA LEU A 35 20.68 -12.65 34.45
C LEU A 35 19.36 -12.14 34.99
N LYS A 36 19.28 -11.83 36.28
CA LYS A 36 18.08 -11.25 36.89
C LYS A 36 17.74 -9.90 36.26
N SER A 37 18.73 -9.02 36.06
CA SER A 37 18.53 -7.75 35.38
C SER A 37 18.06 -7.93 33.94
N MET A 38 18.65 -8.88 33.20
CA MET A 38 18.25 -9.20 31.83
C MET A 38 16.81 -9.74 31.78
N LEU A 39 16.41 -10.59 32.73
CA LEU A 39 15.05 -11.11 32.83
C LEU A 39 14.03 -10.01 33.13
N HIS A 40 14.37 -9.07 34.01
CA HIS A 40 13.53 -7.89 34.26
C HIS A 40 13.39 -7.02 33.01
N LYS A 41 14.49 -6.73 32.30
CA LYS A 41 14.44 -5.99 31.04
C LYS A 41 13.55 -6.66 30.00
N MET A 42 13.68 -7.98 29.83
CA MET A 42 12.77 -8.74 28.96
C MET A 42 11.31 -8.63 29.41
N GLY A 43 11.05 -8.70 30.71
CA GLY A 43 9.71 -8.51 31.27
C GLY A 43 9.14 -7.13 30.96
N ASP A 44 9.94 -6.07 31.15
CA ASP A 44 9.56 -4.69 30.86
C ASP A 44 9.30 -4.48 29.36
N GLU A 45 10.16 -5.02 28.50
CA GLU A 45 9.97 -5.00 27.04
C GLU A 45 8.68 -5.72 26.62
N ILE A 46 8.35 -6.86 27.23
CA ILE A 46 7.09 -7.58 26.98
C ILE A 46 5.88 -6.71 27.33
N ILE A 47 5.93 -5.97 28.44
CA ILE A 47 4.86 -5.04 28.83
C ILE A 47 4.70 -3.94 27.78
N VAL A 48 5.81 -3.33 27.35
CA VAL A 48 5.80 -2.28 26.31
C VAL A 48 5.24 -2.81 24.99
N VAL A 49 5.64 -4.01 24.56
CA VAL A 49 5.12 -4.66 23.36
C VAL A 49 3.61 -4.87 23.47
N ASN A 50 3.12 -5.33 24.63
CA ASN A 50 1.68 -5.52 24.85
C ASN A 50 0.90 -4.19 24.76
N GLU A 51 1.43 -3.10 25.31
CA GLU A 51 0.81 -1.78 25.17
C GLU A 51 0.80 -1.28 23.72
N LEU A 52 1.87 -1.52 22.95
CA LEU A 52 1.93 -1.19 21.53
C LEU A 52 0.93 -2.00 20.71
N LEU A 53 0.73 -3.28 21.04
CA LEU A 53 -0.28 -4.12 20.41
C LEU A 53 -1.69 -3.59 20.66
N ASN A 54 -2.00 -3.16 21.89
CA ASN A 54 -3.29 -2.56 22.20
C ASN A 54 -3.52 -1.26 21.40
N LYS A 55 -2.48 -0.42 21.23
CA LYS A 55 -2.58 0.79 20.40
C LYS A 55 -2.81 0.45 18.93
N LEU A 56 -2.12 -0.57 18.42
CA LEU A 56 -2.30 -1.05 17.05
C LEU A 56 -3.71 -1.57 16.82
N GLU A 57 -4.29 -2.30 17.78
CA GLU A 57 -5.66 -2.78 17.70
C GLU A 57 -6.67 -1.61 17.60
N LEU A 58 -6.48 -0.55 18.40
CA LEU A 58 -7.31 0.66 18.31
C LEU A 58 -7.18 1.35 16.94
N GLU A 59 -5.96 1.45 16.40
CA GLU A 59 -5.72 2.07 15.10
C GLU A 59 -6.34 1.26 13.95
N ILE A 60 -6.26 -0.07 14.01
CA ILE A 60 -6.93 -0.96 13.04
C ILE A 60 -8.43 -0.72 13.06
N HIS A 61 -9.05 -0.67 14.25
CA HIS A 61 -10.49 -0.44 14.37
C HIS A 61 -10.90 0.95 13.82
N TYR A 62 -10.10 2.00 14.07
CA TYR A 62 -10.34 3.33 13.49
C TYR A 62 -10.24 3.33 11.96
N GLN A 63 -9.23 2.65 11.41
CA GLN A 63 -9.05 2.52 9.97
C GLN A 63 -10.20 1.75 9.31
N GLU A 64 -10.68 0.68 9.94
CA GLU A 64 -11.84 -0.08 9.48
C GLU A 64 -13.11 0.79 9.42
N GLN A 65 -13.38 1.56 10.48
CA GLN A 65 -14.51 2.49 10.50
C GLN A 65 -14.41 3.54 9.39
N THR A 66 -13.25 4.16 9.23
CA THR A 66 -13.01 5.18 8.20
C THR A 66 -13.20 4.60 6.80
N ASN A 67 -12.73 3.37 6.57
CA ASN A 67 -12.88 2.69 5.28
C ASN A 67 -14.35 2.35 4.98
N ASN A 68 -15.13 1.97 5.99
CA ASN A 68 -16.57 1.76 5.84
C ASN A 68 -17.29 3.06 5.45
N SER A 69 -16.99 4.19 6.10
CA SER A 69 -17.56 5.49 5.73
C SER A 69 -17.16 5.93 4.33
N LEU A 70 -15.91 5.67 3.92
CA LEU A 70 -15.46 5.95 2.55
C LEU A 70 -16.23 5.12 1.53
N LYS A 71 -16.49 3.85 1.83
CA LYS A 71 -17.28 2.96 0.98
C LYS A 71 -18.71 3.46 0.80
N GLU A 72 -19.37 3.88 1.88
CA GLU A 72 -20.72 4.49 1.81
C GLU A 72 -20.74 5.73 0.92
N LEU A 73 -19.72 6.59 1.00
CA LEU A 73 -19.60 7.76 0.13
C LEU A 73 -19.41 7.37 -1.35
N CYS A 74 -18.58 6.36 -1.63
CA CYS A 74 -18.41 5.84 -2.99
C CYS A 74 -19.71 5.28 -3.55
N GLU A 75 -20.48 4.54 -2.74
CA GLU A 75 -21.79 4.00 -3.15
C GLU A 75 -22.78 5.12 -3.49
N SER A 76 -22.83 6.18 -2.67
CA SER A 76 -23.66 7.37 -2.97
C SER A 76 -23.24 8.08 -4.25
N LEU A 77 -21.94 8.26 -4.48
CA LEU A 77 -21.44 8.91 -5.69
C LEU A 77 -21.74 8.09 -6.95
N GLU A 78 -21.72 6.77 -6.83
CA GLU A 78 -22.08 5.88 -7.93
C GLU A 78 -23.58 5.96 -8.28
N GLU A 79 -24.45 6.16 -7.28
CA GLU A 79 -25.87 6.45 -7.51
C GLU A 79 -26.04 7.79 -8.26
N ASP A 80 -25.39 8.85 -7.81
CA ASP A 80 -25.41 10.16 -8.49
C ASP A 80 -24.91 10.07 -9.94
N TYR A 81 -23.86 9.28 -10.19
CA TYR A 81 -23.35 9.06 -11.54
C TYR A 81 -24.40 8.40 -12.44
N LYS A 82 -25.11 7.39 -11.93
CA LYS A 82 -26.18 6.71 -12.67
C LYS A 82 -27.33 7.66 -13.00
N ASP A 83 -27.68 8.55 -12.08
CA ASP A 83 -28.71 9.58 -12.31
C ASP A 83 -28.29 10.57 -13.40
N VAL A 84 -27.03 11.03 -13.37
CA VAL A 84 -26.46 11.91 -14.40
C VAL A 84 -26.42 11.22 -15.77
N GLU A 85 -26.04 9.95 -15.81
CA GLU A 85 -26.01 9.15 -17.03
C GLU A 85 -27.43 8.98 -17.61
N HIS A 86 -28.40 8.65 -16.76
CA HIS A 86 -29.81 8.57 -17.15
C HIS A 86 -30.33 9.92 -17.67
N LEU A 87 -29.96 11.04 -17.03
CA LEU A 87 -30.37 12.37 -17.46
C LEU A 87 -29.75 12.75 -18.83
N LYS A 88 -28.48 12.39 -19.05
CA LYS A 88 -27.78 12.58 -20.33
C LYS A 88 -28.43 11.78 -21.47
N GLU A 89 -28.89 10.56 -21.21
CA GLU A 89 -29.54 9.71 -22.22
C GLU A 89 -30.99 10.13 -22.52
N ASN A 90 -31.65 10.81 -21.58
CA ASN A 90 -33.06 11.20 -21.67
C ASN A 90 -33.27 12.72 -21.82
N ILE A 91 -32.40 13.41 -22.55
CA ILE A 91 -32.55 14.85 -22.82
C ILE A 91 -33.72 15.08 -23.79
N PRO A 92 -34.76 15.86 -23.42
CA PRO A 92 -35.86 16.18 -24.34
C PRO A 92 -35.38 17.00 -25.53
N LEU A 93 -35.84 16.66 -26.74
CA LEU A 93 -35.49 17.32 -28.00
C LEU A 93 -35.95 18.81 -28.10
N HIS A 94 -36.62 19.33 -27.09
CA HIS A 94 -37.17 20.70 -27.04
C HIS A 94 -36.42 21.64 -26.09
N LEU A 95 -35.35 21.17 -25.45
CA LEU A 95 -34.50 21.97 -24.57
C LEU A 95 -33.49 22.77 -25.43
N PRO A 96 -33.31 24.09 -25.21
CA PRO A 96 -32.33 24.87 -25.96
C PRO A 96 -30.92 24.32 -25.71
N GLN A 97 -30.24 23.88 -26.77
CA GLN A 97 -28.83 23.48 -26.71
C GLN A 97 -27.99 24.71 -26.36
N VAL A 98 -27.55 24.81 -25.10
CA VAL A 98 -26.59 25.81 -24.68
C VAL A 98 -25.23 25.44 -25.28
N THR A 99 -24.93 26.06 -26.42
CA THR A 99 -23.56 26.17 -26.91
C THR A 99 -22.83 27.12 -25.96
N VAL A 100 -22.07 26.57 -25.02
CA VAL A 100 -21.15 27.36 -24.18
C VAL A 100 -20.03 27.86 -25.09
N THR A 101 -20.28 29.03 -25.67
CA THR A 101 -19.25 29.89 -26.25
C THR A 101 -18.51 30.50 -25.07
N GLN A 102 -17.22 30.17 -24.93
CA GLN A 102 -16.33 30.90 -24.03
C GLN A 102 -16.36 32.39 -24.40
N SER A 103 -16.90 33.23 -23.52
CA SER A 103 -16.71 34.67 -23.54
C SER A 103 -16.71 35.20 -22.10
N THR A 104 -15.50 35.36 -21.59
CA THR A 104 -14.98 36.46 -20.77
C THR A 104 -16.01 37.41 -20.16
N ALA A 105 -16.06 37.44 -18.82
CA ALA A 105 -16.57 38.58 -18.08
C ALA A 105 -15.63 39.78 -18.25
N LYS A 106 -16.15 40.87 -18.82
CA LYS A 106 -15.67 42.24 -18.55
C LYS A 106 -16.87 43.18 -18.48
N GLU A 107 -16.74 44.08 -17.51
CA GLU A 107 -17.69 45.06 -16.98
C GLU A 107 -18.47 45.90 -18.00
N SER A 108 -19.62 46.32 -17.52
CA SER A 108 -20.49 47.40 -17.97
C SER A 108 -19.78 48.72 -18.25
N ASP A 109 -20.18 49.44 -19.31
CA ASP A 109 -20.85 50.74 -19.14
C ASP A 109 -21.64 51.17 -20.39
N VAL A 110 -22.58 52.10 -20.18
CA VAL A 110 -23.74 52.45 -21.01
C VAL A 110 -23.51 53.66 -21.95
N ASP A 111 -24.35 53.74 -23.00
CA ASP A 111 -24.87 54.93 -23.74
C ASP A 111 -24.38 55.27 -25.18
N PRO A 112 -25.20 55.95 -26.04
CA PRO A 112 -25.73 55.40 -27.29
C PRO A 112 -25.70 56.40 -28.50
N GLU A 113 -26.55 56.18 -29.53
CA GLU A 113 -26.80 56.97 -30.76
C GLU A 113 -25.86 56.69 -31.95
N GLU A 114 -26.25 56.60 -33.23
CA GLU A 114 -27.50 56.61 -34.00
C GLU A 114 -27.18 55.99 -35.41
N PRO A 115 -28.16 55.78 -36.33
CA PRO A 115 -28.08 54.77 -37.41
C PRO A 115 -27.55 55.31 -38.76
N VAL A 116 -27.16 54.42 -39.70
CA VAL A 116 -27.43 54.50 -41.17
C VAL A 116 -26.82 53.32 -41.97
N LYS A 117 -27.72 52.53 -42.57
CA LYS A 117 -27.82 51.97 -43.95
C LYS A 117 -26.57 51.65 -44.83
N VAL A 118 -26.63 50.47 -45.49
CA VAL A 118 -26.32 50.10 -46.90
C VAL A 118 -25.42 48.82 -47.08
N GLU A 119 -25.96 47.82 -47.80
CA GLU A 119 -25.37 46.57 -48.38
C GLU A 119 -24.28 46.82 -49.47
N PRO A 120 -23.59 45.82 -50.10
CA PRO A 120 -23.27 44.43 -49.74
C PRO A 120 -21.76 44.06 -49.94
N ALA A 121 -21.43 42.78 -49.70
CA ALA A 121 -20.14 42.06 -49.70
C ALA A 121 -19.08 42.38 -50.80
N PRO A 122 -17.78 42.07 -50.57
CA PRO A 122 -17.27 40.74 -50.93
C PRO A 122 -16.21 40.12 -49.97
N THR A 123 -16.48 38.85 -49.65
CA THR A 123 -15.60 37.76 -49.19
C THR A 123 -14.07 37.95 -49.20
N LYS A 124 -13.44 37.92 -48.00
CA LYS A 124 -12.08 37.41 -47.81
C LYS A 124 -11.97 36.52 -46.55
N LYS A 125 -11.84 35.22 -46.86
CA LYS A 125 -11.34 34.05 -46.12
C LYS A 125 -10.79 34.31 -44.70
N LEU A 126 -11.38 33.63 -43.71
CA LEU A 126 -10.83 33.46 -42.37
C LEU A 126 -9.44 32.76 -42.40
N PRO A 127 -8.48 33.21 -41.56
CA PRO A 127 -7.21 32.51 -41.33
C PRO A 127 -7.41 31.15 -40.64
N LYS A 128 -6.54 30.19 -40.99
CA LYS A 128 -6.55 28.81 -40.50
C LYS A 128 -6.41 28.77 -38.97
N GLU A 129 -7.36 28.09 -38.34
CA GLU A 129 -7.37 27.68 -36.94
C GLU A 129 -6.09 26.92 -36.59
N GLN A 130 -5.21 27.55 -35.82
CA GLN A 130 -3.94 26.97 -35.39
C GLN A 130 -4.23 26.05 -34.21
N ARG A 131 -4.45 24.77 -34.48
CA ARG A 131 -4.69 23.71 -33.48
C ARG A 131 -3.54 23.71 -32.47
N SER A 132 -3.79 24.15 -31.24
CA SER A 132 -2.81 24.18 -30.16
C SER A 132 -2.45 22.75 -29.75
N ILE A 133 -1.15 22.46 -29.66
CA ILE A 133 -0.64 21.18 -29.15
C ILE A 133 -0.61 21.31 -27.62
N LYS A 134 -1.19 20.35 -26.90
CA LYS A 134 -1.20 20.35 -25.43
C LYS A 134 0.19 19.99 -24.92
N GLU A 135 0.81 20.89 -24.18
CA GLU A 135 2.13 20.71 -23.56
C GLU A 135 1.99 20.35 -22.08
N MET A 136 2.96 19.61 -21.55
CA MET A 136 3.07 19.31 -20.13
C MET A 136 3.60 20.55 -19.39
N PRO A 137 2.91 21.05 -18.36
CA PRO A 137 3.39 22.19 -17.59
C PRO A 137 4.67 21.83 -16.83
N PHE A 138 5.55 22.83 -16.65
CA PHE A 138 6.72 22.68 -15.79
C PHE A 138 6.31 22.59 -14.33
N ILE A 139 7.09 21.85 -13.55
CA ILE A 139 6.91 21.74 -12.10
C ILE A 139 7.37 23.06 -11.47
N THR A 140 6.62 23.56 -10.50
CA THR A 140 6.97 24.73 -9.68
C THR A 140 7.85 24.33 -8.50
N CYS A 141 8.58 25.28 -7.90
CA CYS A 141 9.41 24.98 -6.73
C CYS A 141 8.57 24.40 -5.58
N ASP A 142 7.38 24.95 -5.35
CA ASP A 142 6.47 24.49 -4.29
C ASP A 142 5.99 23.04 -4.54
N GLU A 143 5.64 22.70 -5.79
CA GLU A 143 5.28 21.33 -6.16
C GLU A 143 6.46 20.38 -5.98
N PHE A 144 7.67 20.78 -6.37
CA PHE A 144 8.86 19.97 -6.18
C PHE A 144 9.20 19.77 -4.70
N ASP A 145 9.08 20.81 -3.88
CA ASP A 145 9.37 20.74 -2.45
C ASP A 145 8.35 19.91 -1.67
N SER A 146 7.08 19.91 -2.13
CA SER A 146 6.01 19.08 -1.57
C SER A 146 6.25 17.57 -1.72
N VAL A 147 7.04 17.14 -2.72
CA VAL A 147 7.35 15.73 -2.95
C VAL A 147 8.29 15.21 -1.84
N PRO A 148 8.00 14.07 -1.21
CA PRO A 148 8.89 13.49 -0.20
C PRO A 148 10.32 13.23 -0.71
N ALA A 149 11.31 13.42 0.16
CA ALA A 149 12.73 13.32 -0.20
C ALA A 149 13.14 11.94 -0.76
N TYR A 150 12.50 10.85 -0.29
CA TYR A 150 12.77 9.50 -0.81
C TYR A 150 12.36 9.33 -2.28
N MET A 151 11.32 10.05 -2.74
CA MET A 151 10.88 10.03 -4.15
C MET A 151 11.73 10.91 -5.05
N LYS A 152 12.24 12.03 -4.51
CA LYS A 152 13.18 12.90 -5.23
C LYS A 152 14.56 12.27 -5.33
N SER A 153 14.98 11.53 -4.31
CA SER A 153 16.33 10.94 -4.19
C SER A 153 17.41 12.00 -4.47
N ARG A 154 18.13 11.89 -5.59
CA ARG A 154 19.19 12.83 -6.02
C ARG A 154 18.77 13.74 -7.18
N LEU A 155 17.51 13.70 -7.60
CA LEU A 155 17.00 14.52 -8.70
C LEU A 155 16.80 15.96 -8.25
N THR A 156 17.25 16.88 -9.09
CA THR A 156 17.11 18.33 -8.87
C THR A 156 15.93 18.88 -9.65
N TYR A 157 15.37 19.99 -9.17
CA TYR A 157 14.31 20.74 -9.83
C TYR A 157 14.61 21.01 -11.32
N SER A 158 15.84 21.46 -11.62
CA SER A 158 16.28 21.73 -12.99
C SER A 158 16.23 20.47 -13.85
N GLN A 159 16.76 19.36 -13.36
CA GLN A 159 16.82 18.11 -14.12
C GLN A 159 15.42 17.60 -14.50
N ILE A 160 14.44 17.72 -13.60
CA ILE A 160 13.08 17.28 -13.92
C ILE A 160 12.47 18.21 -14.97
N ASN A 161 12.59 19.53 -14.82
CA ASN A 161 12.06 20.46 -15.82
C ASN A 161 12.79 20.37 -17.17
N ASP A 162 14.07 20.03 -17.20
CA ASP A 162 14.80 19.74 -18.43
C ASP A 162 14.24 18.50 -19.14
N VAL A 163 13.86 17.46 -18.39
CA VAL A 163 13.17 16.28 -18.94
C VAL A 163 11.79 16.64 -19.47
N ILE A 164 11.00 17.44 -18.73
CA ILE A 164 9.69 17.93 -19.17
C ILE A 164 9.82 18.70 -20.49
N LYS A 165 10.88 19.51 -20.63
CA LYS A 165 11.17 20.27 -21.84
C LYS A 165 11.43 19.35 -23.05
N GLU A 166 12.23 18.30 -22.88
CA GLU A 166 12.51 17.36 -23.96
C GLU A 166 11.28 16.51 -24.31
N ILE A 167 10.45 16.13 -23.32
CA ILE A 167 9.16 15.49 -23.55
C ILE A 167 8.25 16.41 -24.39
N ASN A 168 8.11 17.67 -24.00
CA ASN A 168 7.31 18.65 -24.74
C ASN A 168 7.82 18.82 -26.17
N LYS A 169 9.13 18.88 -26.37
CA LYS A 169 9.75 18.96 -27.70
C LYS A 169 9.40 17.75 -28.56
N ALA A 170 9.39 16.54 -28.00
CA ALA A 170 9.00 15.32 -28.69
C ALA A 170 7.51 15.29 -29.03
N VAL A 171 6.64 15.67 -28.08
CA VAL A 171 5.19 15.80 -28.31
C VAL A 171 4.92 16.80 -29.43
N ILE A 172 5.51 17.99 -29.34
CA ILE A 172 5.36 19.03 -30.36
C ILE A 172 5.83 18.51 -31.72
N SER A 173 6.94 17.78 -31.79
CA SER A 173 7.47 17.24 -33.04
C SER A 173 6.55 16.17 -33.66
N LYS A 174 6.02 15.25 -32.83
CA LYS A 174 5.02 14.24 -33.26
C LYS A 174 3.76 14.90 -33.80
N TYR A 175 3.15 15.80 -33.02
CA TYR A 175 1.89 16.44 -33.41
C TYR A 175 2.06 17.45 -34.54
N LYS A 176 3.24 18.06 -34.73
CA LYS A 176 3.58 18.82 -35.94
C LYS A 176 3.52 17.95 -37.19
N ILE A 177 4.04 16.72 -37.14
CA ILE A 177 3.98 15.77 -38.27
C ILE A 177 2.53 15.29 -38.48
N LEU A 178 1.80 14.96 -37.42
CA LEU A 178 0.40 14.51 -37.53
C LEU A 178 -0.54 15.59 -38.10
N HIS A 179 -0.30 16.86 -37.76
CA HIS A 179 -1.11 17.99 -38.24
C HIS A 179 -0.63 18.57 -39.58
N GLN A 180 0.55 18.18 -40.07
CA GLN A 180 1.06 18.67 -41.35
C GLN A 180 0.21 18.12 -42.52
N PRO A 181 -0.09 18.91 -43.55
CA PRO A 181 -0.78 18.41 -44.73
C PRO A 181 0.02 17.31 -45.44
N LYS A 182 -0.60 16.15 -45.72
CA LYS A 182 0.05 14.98 -46.37
C LYS A 182 0.80 15.30 -47.66
N LYS A 183 0.32 16.29 -48.42
CA LYS A 183 0.94 16.77 -49.67
C LYS A 183 2.27 17.50 -49.47
N SER A 184 2.49 18.04 -48.27
CA SER A 184 3.69 18.78 -47.88
C SER A 184 4.78 17.90 -47.25
N MET A 185 4.47 16.63 -46.93
CA MET A 185 5.40 15.74 -46.23
C MET A 185 6.44 15.13 -47.17
N ASN A 186 7.71 15.13 -46.76
CA ASN A 186 8.79 14.36 -47.40
C ASN A 186 8.66 12.85 -47.08
N SER A 187 9.48 11.99 -47.70
CA SER A 187 9.39 10.53 -47.52
C SER A 187 9.56 10.09 -46.06
N VAL A 188 10.51 10.70 -45.34
CA VAL A 188 10.80 10.41 -43.92
C VAL A 188 9.62 10.80 -43.02
N ALA A 189 9.10 12.02 -43.17
CA ALA A 189 7.95 12.51 -42.42
C ALA A 189 6.69 11.67 -42.70
N ARG A 190 6.52 11.18 -43.93
CA ARG A 190 5.42 10.30 -44.30
C ARG A 190 5.54 8.92 -43.64
N ASN A 191 6.75 8.36 -43.58
CA ASN A 191 6.99 7.10 -42.86
C ASN A 191 6.69 7.25 -41.37
N LEU A 192 7.15 8.34 -40.75
CA LEU A 192 6.84 8.67 -39.34
C LEU A 192 5.34 8.85 -39.10
N TYR A 193 4.64 9.54 -40.01
CA TYR A 193 3.19 9.71 -39.95
C TYR A 193 2.46 8.36 -39.93
N HIS A 194 2.82 7.43 -40.83
CA HIS A 194 2.21 6.09 -40.83
C HIS A 194 2.50 5.33 -39.55
N ARG A 195 3.76 5.33 -39.08
CA ARG A 195 4.14 4.72 -37.80
C ARG A 195 3.30 5.26 -36.64
N PHE A 196 3.12 6.57 -36.54
CA PHE A 196 2.33 7.18 -35.47
C PHE A 196 0.84 6.83 -35.53
N ILE A 197 0.27 6.66 -36.73
CA ILE A 197 -1.13 6.24 -36.90
C ILE A 197 -1.29 4.75 -36.59
N ASP A 198 -0.32 3.91 -36.95
CA ASP A 198 -0.35 2.47 -36.68
C ASP A 198 -0.18 2.16 -35.18
N GLU A 199 0.53 3.03 -34.44
CA GLU A 199 0.69 2.97 -32.98
C GLU A 199 -0.55 3.49 -32.20
N GLU A 200 -1.49 4.18 -32.85
CA GLU A 200 -2.73 4.64 -32.19
C GLU A 200 -3.78 3.51 -32.08
N THR A 201 -4.14 3.15 -30.85
CA THR A 201 -5.22 2.20 -30.54
C THR A 201 -6.58 2.93 -30.36
N LYS A 202 -7.69 2.18 -30.39
CA LYS A 202 -9.05 2.77 -30.23
C LYS A 202 -9.22 3.54 -28.91
N ASP A 203 -8.53 3.11 -27.87
CA ASP A 203 -8.60 3.69 -26.51
C ASP A 203 -7.66 4.89 -26.32
N THR A 204 -6.80 5.19 -27.29
CA THR A 204 -5.79 6.27 -27.21
C THR A 204 -6.10 7.44 -28.13
N LYS A 205 -7.23 7.37 -28.85
CA LYS A 205 -7.69 8.41 -29.79
C LYS A 205 -8.03 9.70 -29.04
N GLY A 206 -7.18 10.71 -29.20
CA GLY A 206 -7.34 12.03 -28.58
C GLY A 206 -6.50 12.24 -27.31
N ILE A 207 -5.71 11.24 -26.88
CA ILE A 207 -4.78 11.36 -25.75
C ILE A 207 -3.36 11.59 -26.28
N CYS A 208 -2.63 12.55 -25.70
CA CYS A 208 -1.23 12.80 -26.05
C CYS A 208 -0.31 11.72 -25.48
N LEU A 209 -0.03 10.67 -26.26
CA LEU A 209 0.88 9.59 -25.87
C LEU A 209 2.17 9.59 -26.71
N LEU A 210 3.29 9.38 -26.02
CA LEU A 210 4.60 9.09 -26.61
C LEU A 210 4.89 7.59 -26.45
N PHE A 211 5.27 6.92 -27.54
CA PHE A 211 5.73 5.54 -27.51
C PHE A 211 7.26 5.50 -27.59
N ASP A 212 7.87 4.54 -26.88
CA ASP A 212 9.33 4.37 -26.72
C ASP A 212 10.14 4.42 -28.02
N ASN A 213 9.52 4.03 -29.13
CA ASN A 213 10.19 3.89 -30.42
C ASN A 213 10.22 5.19 -31.24
N GLY A 214 9.47 6.22 -30.85
CA GLY A 214 9.37 7.50 -31.57
C GLY A 214 10.47 8.51 -31.22
N LEU A 215 11.12 8.36 -30.07
CA LEU A 215 12.17 9.27 -29.56
C LEU A 215 13.58 8.93 -30.08
N LEU A 216 13.80 7.71 -30.52
CA LEU A 216 15.15 7.17 -30.78
C LEU A 216 15.80 7.66 -32.09
N GLU A 217 15.06 8.30 -32.99
CA GLU A 217 15.56 8.63 -34.33
C GLU A 217 16.04 10.08 -34.51
N GLN A 218 15.74 11.01 -33.59
CA GLN A 218 16.08 12.42 -33.78
C GLN A 218 17.15 13.01 -32.86
N GLU A 219 17.51 12.37 -31.74
CA GLU A 219 18.44 12.99 -30.79
C GLU A 219 19.64 12.12 -30.45
N LYS A 220 20.78 12.48 -31.06
CA LYS A 220 22.12 11.93 -30.79
C LYS A 220 22.71 12.39 -29.45
N HIS A 221 21.91 12.98 -28.55
CA HIS A 221 22.34 13.47 -27.24
C HIS A 221 21.44 12.90 -26.13
N LEU A 222 21.20 11.60 -26.24
CA LEU A 222 20.45 10.79 -25.28
C LEU A 222 21.41 9.88 -24.50
N ASP A 223 22.59 10.37 -24.13
CA ASP A 223 23.53 9.63 -23.26
C ASP A 223 22.92 9.31 -21.88
N TRP A 224 21.86 10.05 -21.52
CA TRP A 224 21.06 9.84 -20.34
C TRP A 224 19.92 8.83 -20.55
N PHE A 225 19.61 8.37 -21.76
CA PHE A 225 18.51 7.43 -22.03
C PHE A 225 18.88 5.98 -21.68
N PRO A 226 20.11 5.49 -21.95
CA PRO A 226 20.63 4.31 -21.27
C PRO A 226 20.66 4.49 -19.75
N ARG A 227 20.86 5.72 -19.25
CA ARG A 227 20.83 6.03 -17.81
C ARG A 227 19.41 6.09 -17.25
N MET A 228 18.40 6.47 -18.03
CA MET A 228 16.97 6.48 -17.65
C MET A 228 16.37 5.09 -17.78
N ARG A 229 16.74 4.34 -18.81
CA ARG A 229 16.44 2.92 -18.94
C ARG A 229 17.20 2.12 -17.89
N ALA A 230 18.44 2.48 -17.55
CA ALA A 230 19.15 1.92 -16.40
C ALA A 230 18.51 2.39 -15.10
N MET A 231 18.02 3.62 -14.95
CA MET A 231 17.29 4.04 -13.74
C MET A 231 15.93 3.37 -13.64
N SER A 232 15.25 3.06 -14.75
CA SER A 232 14.02 2.24 -14.81
C SER A 232 14.32 0.74 -14.61
N LEU A 233 15.48 0.25 -15.09
CA LEU A 233 16.00 -1.10 -14.79
C LEU A 233 16.66 -1.19 -13.40
N VAL A 234 16.99 -0.07 -12.76
CA VAL A 234 17.49 0.07 -11.37
C VAL A 234 16.32 0.39 -10.44
N CYS A 235 15.17 0.86 -10.97
CA CYS A 235 13.85 0.63 -10.36
C CYS A 235 13.43 -0.84 -10.45
N ASN A 236 14.20 -1.68 -11.14
CA ASN A 236 14.30 -3.09 -10.85
C ASN A 236 15.44 -3.32 -9.81
N GLU A 237 15.40 -2.60 -8.70
CA GLU A 237 15.93 -3.08 -7.40
C GLU A 237 15.03 -4.23 -6.89
N GLY A 238 14.75 -5.16 -7.79
CA GLY A 238 14.03 -6.39 -7.55
C GLY A 238 14.79 -7.29 -6.58
N ASP A 239 16.10 -7.16 -6.42
CA ASP A 239 16.81 -8.04 -5.48
C ASP A 239 16.62 -7.63 -4.01
N SER A 240 16.42 -6.35 -3.70
CA SER A 240 16.13 -5.89 -2.33
C SER A 240 14.64 -6.06 -2.04
N GLU A 241 13.78 -5.50 -2.90
CA GLU A 241 12.34 -5.49 -2.67
C GLU A 241 11.70 -6.86 -2.91
N GLN A 242 12.14 -7.67 -3.89
CA GLN A 242 11.66 -9.06 -3.96
C GLN A 242 12.24 -9.92 -2.85
N ASN A 243 13.45 -9.65 -2.34
CA ASN A 243 13.97 -10.37 -1.19
C ASN A 243 13.23 -10.02 0.11
N GLU A 244 12.81 -8.77 0.26
CA GLU A 244 11.90 -8.29 1.30
C GLU A 244 10.51 -8.93 1.14
N ILE A 245 9.90 -8.89 -0.05
CA ILE A 245 8.59 -9.52 -0.33
C ILE A 245 8.65 -11.03 -0.12
N ARG A 246 9.72 -11.70 -0.55
CA ARG A 246 9.95 -13.14 -0.32
C ARG A 246 10.17 -13.44 1.16
N ASN A 247 10.92 -12.61 1.89
CA ASN A 247 11.04 -12.73 3.36
C ASN A 247 9.70 -12.51 4.06
N LEU A 248 8.90 -11.55 3.59
CA LEU A 248 7.57 -11.27 4.14
C LEU A 248 6.61 -12.41 3.84
N GLN A 249 6.70 -13.04 2.67
CA GLN A 249 5.95 -14.26 2.33
C GLN A 249 6.38 -15.46 3.17
N GLU A 250 7.69 -15.72 3.33
CA GLU A 250 8.20 -16.78 4.21
C GLU A 250 7.81 -16.56 5.67
N LYS A 251 7.86 -15.30 6.14
CA LYS A 251 7.37 -14.92 7.47
C LYS A 251 5.88 -15.17 7.58
N LEU A 252 5.08 -14.75 6.60
CA LEU A 252 3.63 -14.95 6.59
C LEU A 252 3.26 -16.45 6.59
N GLU A 253 3.94 -17.27 5.79
CA GLU A 253 3.77 -18.72 5.79
C GLU A 253 4.14 -19.33 7.15
N SER A 254 5.23 -18.86 7.77
CA SER A 254 5.65 -19.30 9.10
C SER A 254 4.64 -18.92 10.18
N THR A 255 4.11 -17.68 10.17
CA THR A 255 3.04 -17.28 11.10
C THR A 255 1.76 -18.05 10.84
N MET A 256 1.38 -18.27 9.57
CA MET A 256 0.17 -19.01 9.24
C MET A 256 0.26 -20.48 9.66
N SER A 257 1.44 -21.09 9.52
CA SER A 257 1.75 -22.42 10.05
C SER A 257 1.68 -22.47 11.57
N LEU A 258 2.29 -21.49 12.26
CA LEU A 258 2.24 -21.39 13.71
C LEU A 258 0.82 -21.20 14.22
N VAL A 259 0.02 -20.34 13.59
CA VAL A 259 -1.40 -20.12 13.90
C VAL A 259 -2.18 -21.42 13.71
N LYS A 260 -1.92 -22.18 12.65
CA LYS A 260 -2.55 -23.49 12.42
C LYS A 260 -2.17 -24.50 13.50
N GLN A 261 -0.91 -24.53 13.93
CA GLN A 261 -0.43 -25.41 14.99
C GLN A 261 -1.03 -25.05 16.36
N LEU A 262 -1.04 -23.76 16.71
CA LEU A 262 -1.65 -23.25 17.95
C LEU A 262 -3.17 -23.48 17.96
N SER A 263 -3.84 -23.30 16.83
CA SER A 263 -5.26 -23.62 16.67
C SER A 263 -5.54 -25.11 16.90
N GLY A 264 -4.69 -26.00 16.40
CA GLY A 264 -4.74 -27.44 16.68
C GLY A 264 -4.55 -27.75 18.16
N GLN A 265 -3.52 -27.18 18.79
CA GLN A 265 -3.27 -27.35 20.23
C GLN A 265 -4.44 -26.86 21.08
N LEU A 266 -5.08 -25.75 20.70
CA LEU A 266 -6.25 -25.22 21.39
C LEU A 266 -7.47 -26.14 21.24
N ALA A 267 -7.64 -26.77 20.06
CA ALA A 267 -8.70 -27.75 19.84
C ALA A 267 -8.51 -29.00 20.70
N GLU A 268 -7.29 -29.52 20.80
CA GLU A 268 -6.95 -30.65 21.66
C GLU A 268 -7.16 -30.33 23.15
N LEU A 269 -6.73 -29.16 23.60
CA LEU A 269 -6.95 -28.69 24.98
C LEU A 269 -8.45 -28.56 25.30
N LYS A 270 -9.24 -28.10 24.33
CA LYS A 270 -10.70 -28.01 24.45
C LYS A 270 -11.33 -29.40 24.55
N GLU A 271 -10.88 -30.38 23.76
CA GLU A 271 -11.35 -31.77 23.87
C GLU A 271 -10.96 -32.40 25.20
N GLN A 272 -9.73 -32.19 25.68
CA GLN A 272 -9.30 -32.66 26.99
C GLN A 272 -10.14 -32.05 28.12
N GLY A 273 -10.42 -30.75 28.06
CA GLY A 273 -11.32 -30.07 29.00
C GLY A 273 -12.74 -30.63 28.97
N ASN A 274 -13.29 -30.87 27.78
CA ASN A 274 -14.60 -31.48 27.62
C ASN A 274 -14.65 -32.92 28.15
N PHE A 275 -13.60 -33.70 27.93
CA PHE A 275 -13.46 -35.05 28.46
C PHE A 275 -13.40 -35.02 29.99
N LEU A 276 -12.64 -34.10 30.58
CA LEU A 276 -12.54 -33.94 32.03
C LEU A 276 -13.88 -33.52 32.64
N ILE A 277 -14.60 -32.59 32.01
CA ILE A 277 -15.96 -32.18 32.41
C ILE A 277 -16.94 -33.35 32.30
N TYR A 278 -16.89 -34.12 31.21
CA TYR A 278 -17.72 -35.31 31.01
C TYR A 278 -17.43 -36.37 32.08
N ASN A 279 -16.16 -36.61 32.38
CA ASN A 279 -15.71 -37.55 33.41
C ASN A 279 -16.14 -37.09 34.81
N MET A 280 -16.03 -35.79 35.13
CA MET A 280 -16.55 -35.22 36.38
C MET A 280 -18.07 -35.34 36.51
N LYS A 281 -18.81 -35.23 35.40
CA LYS A 281 -20.28 -35.37 35.40
C LYS A 281 -20.77 -36.81 35.52
N HIS A 282 -20.02 -37.80 35.01
CA HIS A 282 -20.46 -39.19 34.95
C HIS A 282 -19.77 -40.14 35.94
N ASN A 283 -18.54 -39.85 36.40
CA ASN A 283 -17.76 -40.71 37.30
C ASN A 283 -17.52 -40.07 38.68
N GLY A 284 -18.46 -39.27 39.18
CA GLY A 284 -18.34 -38.42 40.38
C GLY A 284 -17.36 -38.87 41.47
N PHE A 285 -16.53 -37.93 41.95
CA PHE A 285 -15.62 -37.98 43.11
C PHE A 285 -15.41 -39.38 43.75
N THR A 286 -14.63 -40.24 43.09
CA THR A 286 -14.17 -41.51 43.67
C THR A 286 -12.67 -41.66 43.51
N ALA A 287 -11.89 -40.77 44.14
CA ALA A 287 -10.55 -41.08 44.69
C ALA A 287 -9.83 -39.77 45.10
N LEU A 288 -9.89 -39.41 46.38
CA LEU A 288 -8.80 -38.79 47.15
C LEU A 288 -9.34 -38.49 48.56
N GLY A 289 -9.60 -39.57 49.29
CA GLY A 289 -10.09 -39.55 50.66
C GLY A 289 -9.51 -40.73 51.44
N THR A 290 -8.23 -41.05 51.25
CA THR A 290 -7.54 -42.00 52.12
C THR A 290 -6.08 -41.60 52.26
N GLN A 291 -5.63 -41.48 53.51
CA GLN A 291 -4.28 -41.13 53.98
C GLN A 291 -4.03 -39.62 54.15
N CYS A 292 -4.42 -39.11 55.32
CA CYS A 292 -3.57 -38.30 56.20
C CYS A 292 -4.39 -37.90 57.44
N SER A 293 -4.46 -38.79 58.43
CA SER A 293 -4.73 -38.40 59.82
C SER A 293 -3.81 -39.22 60.70
N GLY A 294 -2.62 -38.66 60.92
CA GLY A 294 -1.61 -39.14 61.85
C GLY A 294 -1.03 -37.95 62.59
N ALA A 295 -1.49 -37.79 63.82
CA ALA A 295 -0.86 -37.11 64.96
C ALA A 295 -0.27 -35.69 64.76
N TYR A 296 -0.99 -34.69 65.26
CA TYR A 296 -0.37 -33.54 65.92
C TYR A 296 -1.03 -33.32 67.28
N ALA A 297 -0.24 -33.56 68.35
CA ALA A 297 -0.56 -33.18 69.72
C ALA A 297 -0.31 -31.67 69.91
N PRO A 298 -1.07 -30.96 70.77
CA PRO A 298 -0.80 -29.58 71.08
C PRO A 298 0.25 -29.49 72.21
N HIS A 299 1.38 -28.85 71.92
CA HIS A 299 2.28 -28.36 72.96
C HIS A 299 1.76 -27.00 73.42
N ALA A 300 1.29 -26.94 74.66
CA ALA A 300 1.10 -25.69 75.38
C ALA A 300 2.48 -25.16 75.79
N ASP A 301 2.75 -23.88 75.58
CA ASP A 301 3.71 -23.09 76.38
C ASP A 301 3.44 -21.59 76.19
N ASN A 302 2.66 -21.06 77.13
CA ASN A 302 2.96 -19.91 77.99
C ASN A 302 3.96 -18.85 77.46
N ILE A 303 3.47 -17.63 77.17
CA ILE A 303 4.30 -16.41 77.29
C ILE A 303 3.54 -15.40 78.14
N THR A 304 4.13 -15.21 79.33
CA THR A 304 3.90 -14.13 80.29
C THR A 304 4.68 -12.89 79.84
N GLY A 305 4.09 -11.71 80.04
CA GLY A 305 4.84 -10.54 80.49
C GLY A 305 5.01 -9.37 79.51
N MET A 306 4.33 -8.28 79.86
CA MET A 306 4.71 -6.86 79.78
C MET A 306 5.28 -6.30 78.47
#